data_AF-A0A537NMK1-F1
#
_entry.id   AF-A0A537NMK1-F1
#
_cell.length_a   1.000
_cell.length_b   1.000
_cell.length_c   1.000
_cell.angle_alpha   90.00
_cell.angle_beta   90.00
_cell.angle_gamma   90.00
#
_symmetry.space_group_name_H-M   'P 1'
#
loop_
_entity.id
_entity.type
_entity.pdbx_description
1 polymer ?
#
loop_
_entity_poly.entity_id
_entity_poly.type
_entity_poly.pdbx_seq_one_letter_code
_entity_poly.pdbx_strand_id
1 'polypeptide(L)'
;MIPLSSLERTAQELMTKAAIEIPDDYLAGLRKCADSEKGDLSAFVIRAMLENYEAAKEDRRAMCGDTGVPRWYVKIGNEAMIEGGPVALEAALRRATAHATHAVPLRPNRVHPLWR
;
A
#
# COMPACT_ATOMS: atom_id res chain seq x y z
N MET A 1 -3.66 27.21 -1.56
CA MET A 1 -3.01 26.38 -2.60
C MET A 1 -2.34 25.21 -1.90
N ILE A 2 -2.55 23.99 -2.39
CA ILE A 2 -2.03 22.75 -1.82
C ILE A 2 -0.60 22.55 -2.35
N PRO A 3 0.43 22.53 -1.48
CA PRO A 3 1.81 22.38 -1.91
C PRO A 3 2.12 20.97 -2.44
N LEU A 4 2.98 20.88 -3.46
CA LEU A 4 3.42 19.59 -4.03
C LEU A 4 4.18 18.74 -3.01
N SER A 5 4.96 19.36 -2.13
CA SER A 5 5.69 18.66 -1.07
C SER A 5 4.74 17.92 -0.10
N SER A 6 3.58 18.51 0.19
CA SER A 6 2.54 17.89 1.02
C SER A 6 1.91 16.70 0.30
N LEU A 7 1.57 16.86 -0.98
CA LEU A 7 1.01 15.79 -1.81
C LEU A 7 1.97 14.61 -1.97
N GLU A 8 3.25 14.88 -2.22
CA GLU A 8 4.27 13.85 -2.39
C GLU A 8 4.51 13.08 -1.08
N ARG A 9 4.61 13.77 0.06
CA ARG A 9 4.73 13.13 1.38
C ARG A 9 3.50 12.26 1.68
N THR A 10 2.31 12.81 1.47
CA THR A 10 1.05 12.08 1.68
C THR A 10 1.02 10.82 0.82
N ALA A 11 1.42 10.91 -0.44
CA ALA A 11 1.47 9.75 -1.33
C ALA A 11 2.50 8.69 -0.89
N GLN A 12 3.66 9.09 -0.37
CA GLN A 12 4.66 8.15 0.18
C GLN A 12 4.11 7.40 1.41
N GLU A 13 3.43 8.12 2.31
CA GLU A 13 2.78 7.55 3.50
C GLU A 13 1.68 6.56 3.09
N LEU A 14 0.81 6.95 2.14
CA LEU A 14 -0.25 6.08 1.65
C LEU A 14 0.28 4.81 0.98
N MET A 15 1.34 4.91 0.17
CA MET A 15 1.98 3.74 -0.45
C MET A 15 2.61 2.81 0.60
N THR A 16 3.25 3.38 1.61
CA THR A 16 3.84 2.61 2.72
C THR A 16 2.77 1.87 3.49
N LYS A 17 1.69 2.58 3.86
CA LYS A 17 0.56 2.00 4.57
C LYS A 17 -0.11 0.89 3.76
N ALA A 18 -0.36 1.11 2.47
CA ALA A 18 -0.99 0.13 1.60
C ALA A 18 -0.15 -1.14 1.38
N ALA A 19 1.18 -1.05 1.45
CA ALA A 19 2.07 -2.20 1.24
C ALA A 19 2.31 -3.03 2.51
N ILE A 20 2.22 -2.41 3.69
CA ILE A 20 2.60 -3.02 4.97
C ILE A 20 1.37 -3.34 5.83
N GLU A 21 0.39 -2.45 5.88
CA GLU A 21 -0.71 -2.51 6.85
C GLU A 21 -1.98 -3.13 6.26
N ILE A 22 -2.77 -3.72 7.15
CA ILE A 22 -4.13 -4.20 6.91
C ILE A 22 -5.07 -3.26 7.70
N PRO A 23 -6.25 -2.92 7.16
CA PRO A 23 -7.31 -2.25 7.91
C PRO A 23 -7.70 -2.97 9.22
N ASP A 24 -7.95 -2.22 10.29
CA ASP A 24 -8.23 -2.78 11.63
C ASP A 24 -9.48 -3.68 11.66
N ASP A 25 -10.49 -3.35 10.85
CA ASP A 25 -11.72 -4.14 10.71
C ASP A 25 -11.44 -5.52 10.07
N TYR A 26 -10.59 -5.56 9.05
CA TYR A 26 -10.16 -6.81 8.42
C TYR A 26 -9.28 -7.65 9.36
N LEU A 27 -8.36 -7.02 10.09
CA LEU A 27 -7.54 -7.71 11.09
C LEU A 27 -8.41 -8.31 12.21
N ALA A 28 -9.39 -7.57 12.72
CA ALA A 28 -10.34 -8.07 13.72
C ALA A 28 -11.16 -9.25 13.16
N GLY A 29 -11.57 -9.18 11.90
CA GLY A 29 -12.23 -10.28 11.20
C GLY A 29 -11.37 -11.54 11.10
N LEU A 30 -10.10 -11.40 10.72
CA LEU A 30 -9.15 -12.51 10.65
C LEU A 30 -8.92 -13.16 12.02
N ARG A 31 -8.76 -12.37 13.08
CA ARG A 31 -8.61 -12.89 14.46
C ARG A 31 -9.83 -13.70 14.88
N LYS A 32 -11.04 -13.17 14.67
CA LYS A 32 -12.29 -13.89 14.95
C LYS A 32 -12.42 -15.19 14.13
N CYS A 33 -11.97 -15.18 12.88
CA CYS A 33 -11.95 -16.36 12.02
C CYS A 33 -10.99 -17.43 12.56
N ALA A 34 -9.78 -17.03 12.97
CA ALA A 34 -8.80 -17.93 13.59
C ALA A 34 -9.30 -18.59 14.89
N ASP A 35 -10.13 -17.87 15.66
CA ASP A 35 -10.69 -18.35 16.94
C ASP A 35 -11.89 -19.30 16.76
N SER A 36 -12.58 -19.23 15.63
CA SER A 36 -13.83 -19.97 15.39
C SER A 36 -13.72 -21.08 14.33
N GLU A 37 -12.65 -21.09 13.54
CA GLU A 37 -12.37 -22.11 12.54
C GLU A 37 -12.12 -23.48 13.19
N LYS A 38 -12.76 -24.52 12.66
CA LYS A 38 -12.71 -25.88 13.21
C LYS A 38 -11.82 -26.82 12.40
N GLY A 39 -11.53 -26.47 11.15
CA GLY A 39 -10.62 -27.24 10.30
C GLY A 39 -9.17 -26.97 10.66
N ASP A 40 -8.43 -28.00 11.05
CA ASP A 40 -7.02 -27.88 11.50
C ASP A 40 -6.14 -27.13 10.48
N LEU A 41 -6.24 -27.50 9.19
CA LEU A 41 -5.46 -26.87 8.13
C LEU A 41 -5.86 -25.40 7.91
N SER A 42 -7.16 -25.11 7.88
CA SER A 42 -7.66 -23.76 7.67
C SER A 42 -7.25 -22.84 8.82
N ALA A 43 -7.38 -23.31 10.07
CA ALA A 43 -6.97 -22.57 11.25
C ALA A 43 -5.47 -22.29 11.26
N PHE A 44 -4.64 -23.27 10.86
CA PHE A 44 -3.21 -23.09 10.70
C PHE A 44 -2.88 -21.98 9.68
N VAL A 45 -3.50 -22.00 8.51
CA VAL A 45 -3.26 -20.99 7.46
C VAL A 45 -3.63 -19.58 7.94
N ILE A 46 -4.79 -19.42 8.58
CA ILE A 46 -5.23 -18.10 9.09
C ILE A 46 -4.27 -17.59 10.18
N ARG A 47 -3.79 -18.46 11.06
CA ARG A 47 -2.78 -18.09 12.07
C ARG A 47 -1.46 -17.65 11.43
N ALA A 48 -0.99 -18.38 10.41
CA ALA A 48 0.21 -17.98 9.66
C ALA A 48 0.03 -16.61 8.97
N MET A 49 -1.16 -16.30 8.48
CA MET A 49 -1.47 -14.96 7.93
C MET A 49 -1.35 -13.86 9.00
N LEU A 50 -1.84 -14.12 10.23
CA LEU A 50 -1.73 -13.19 11.36
C LEU A 50 -0.27 -13.01 11.81
N GLU A 51 0.50 -14.09 11.88
CA GLU A 51 1.94 -14.04 12.19
C GLU A 51 2.71 -13.24 11.14
N ASN A 52 2.43 -13.46 9.85
CA ASN A 52 3.01 -12.69 8.75
C ASN A 52 2.65 -11.20 8.84
N TYR A 53 1.42 -10.86 9.25
CA TYR A 53 1.02 -9.47 9.44
C TYR A 53 1.84 -8.77 10.53
N GLU A 54 2.01 -9.40 11.70
CA GLU A 54 2.81 -8.82 12.78
C GLU A 54 4.29 -8.67 12.34
N ALA A 55 4.86 -9.70 11.71
CA ALA A 55 6.23 -9.65 11.20
C ALA A 55 6.42 -8.54 10.15
N ALA A 56 5.50 -8.39 9.19
CA ALA A 56 5.56 -7.35 8.17
C ALA A 56 5.54 -5.94 8.78
N LYS A 57 4.71 -5.74 9.81
CA LYS A 57 4.59 -4.47 10.52
C LYS A 57 5.84 -4.14 11.35
N GLU A 58 6.38 -5.11 12.08
CA GLU A 58 7.61 -4.97 12.87
C GLU A 58 8.83 -4.70 11.99
N ASP A 59 9.00 -5.48 10.92
CA ASP A 59 10.11 -5.35 9.99
C ASP A 59 9.97 -4.15 9.03
N ARG A 60 8.79 -3.51 9.00
CA ARG A 60 8.41 -2.49 8.01
C ARG A 60 8.61 -2.96 6.57
N ARG A 61 8.18 -4.18 6.27
CA ARG A 61 8.30 -4.82 4.95
C ARG A 61 6.95 -5.03 4.31
N ALA A 62 6.95 -5.14 2.98
CA ALA A 62 5.76 -5.49 2.25
C ALA A 62 5.16 -6.81 2.76
N MET A 63 3.86 -6.78 3.04
CA MET A 63 3.13 -7.90 3.63
C MET A 63 2.97 -9.09 2.68
N CYS A 64 3.01 -8.85 1.37
CA CYS A 64 2.95 -9.86 0.34
C CYS A 64 4.15 -9.72 -0.60
N GLY A 65 4.70 -10.85 -1.06
CA GLY A 65 5.75 -10.85 -2.09
C GLY A 65 5.28 -10.28 -3.43
N ASP A 66 3.97 -10.26 -3.69
CA ASP A 66 3.35 -9.48 -4.75
C ASP A 66 2.75 -8.19 -4.19
N THR A 67 3.43 -7.06 -4.40
CA THR A 67 3.00 -5.75 -3.92
C THR A 67 1.97 -5.07 -4.83
N GLY A 68 1.40 -5.83 -5.79
CA GLY A 68 0.37 -5.36 -6.71
C GLY A 68 0.85 -4.27 -7.68
N VAL A 69 -0.10 -3.45 -8.11
CA VAL A 69 0.11 -2.36 -9.07
C VAL A 69 -0.33 -1.03 -8.44
N PRO A 70 0.56 -0.04 -8.36
CA PRO A 70 0.20 1.29 -7.86
C PRO A 70 -0.92 1.91 -8.70
N ARG A 71 -2.01 2.31 -8.04
CA ARG A 71 -3.16 2.95 -8.68
C ARG A 71 -3.68 4.07 -7.79
N TRP A 72 -3.78 5.26 -8.38
CA TRP A 72 -4.28 6.45 -7.70
C TRP A 72 -5.68 6.79 -8.17
N TYR A 73 -6.58 7.03 -7.22
CA TYR A 73 -7.89 7.62 -7.48
C TYR A 73 -7.93 8.96 -6.75
N VAL A 74 -8.02 10.05 -7.51
CA VAL A 74 -8.04 11.40 -6.95
C VAL A 74 -9.38 12.04 -7.26
N LYS A 75 -10.08 12.47 -6.21
CA LYS A 75 -11.25 13.33 -6.33
C LYS A 75 -10.83 14.76 -6.00
N ILE A 76 -10.91 15.64 -7.00
CA ILE A 76 -10.51 17.04 -6.88
C ILE A 76 -11.78 17.89 -6.74
N GLY A 77 -11.87 18.68 -5.68
CA GLY A 77 -12.97 19.63 -5.50
C GLY A 77 -12.85 20.80 -6.47
N ASN A 78 -13.97 21.42 -6.84
CA ASN A 78 -14.01 22.48 -7.85
C ASN A 78 -13.10 23.68 -7.50
N GLU A 79 -12.93 23.99 -6.21
CA GLU A 79 -12.12 25.12 -5.72
C GLU A 79 -10.73 24.69 -5.23
N ALA A 80 -10.36 23.41 -5.38
CA ALA A 80 -9.08 22.91 -4.94
C ALA A 80 -7.95 23.43 -5.83
N MET A 81 -7.13 24.33 -5.29
CA MET A 81 -5.96 24.85 -5.98
C MET A 81 -4.72 24.02 -5.65
N ILE A 82 -4.23 23.21 -6.59
CA ILE A 82 -2.97 22.45 -6.46
C ILE A 82 -1.82 23.26 -7.06
N GLU A 83 -0.70 23.33 -6.35
CA GLU A 83 0.54 23.92 -6.88
C GLU A 83 0.95 23.21 -8.19
N GLY A 84 1.10 23.96 -9.28
CA GLY A 84 1.41 23.40 -10.60
C GLY A 84 0.26 22.62 -11.27
N GLY A 85 -0.92 22.57 -10.65
CA GLY A 85 -2.12 21.95 -11.21
C GLY A 85 -2.09 20.41 -11.27
N PRO A 86 -3.07 19.80 -11.96
CA PRO A 86 -3.25 18.34 -11.99
C PRO A 86 -2.06 17.56 -12.59
N VAL A 87 -1.32 18.14 -13.53
CA VAL A 87 -0.12 17.51 -14.12
C VAL A 87 1.01 17.42 -13.09
N ALA A 88 1.21 18.48 -12.30
CA ALA A 88 2.20 18.48 -11.24
C ALA A 88 1.82 17.51 -10.10
N LEU A 89 0.52 17.36 -9.82
CA LEU A 89 0.00 16.30 -8.94
C LEU A 89 0.39 14.91 -9.47
N GLU A 90 0.10 14.59 -10.73
CA GLU A 90 0.48 13.30 -11.31
C GLU A 90 1.99 13.03 -11.18
N ALA A 91 2.82 14.04 -11.47
CA ALA A 91 4.26 13.93 -11.32
C ALA A 91 4.69 13.66 -9.87
N ALA A 92 4.07 14.32 -8.89
CA ALA A 92 4.30 14.06 -7.47
C ALA A 92 3.91 12.64 -7.05
N LEU A 93 2.75 12.15 -7.50
CA LEU A 93 2.31 10.78 -7.24
C LEU A 93 3.26 9.73 -7.85
N ARG A 94 3.76 9.98 -9.07
CA ARG A 94 4.76 9.11 -9.70
C ARG A 94 6.09 9.07 -8.94
N ARG A 95 6.58 10.24 -8.49
CA ARG A 95 7.81 10.32 -7.67
C ARG A 95 7.63 9.59 -6.34
N ALA A 96 6.49 9.75 -5.68
CA ALA A 96 6.17 9.02 -4.46
C ALA A 96 6.14 7.50 -4.68
N THR A 97 5.49 7.02 -5.76
CA THR A 97 5.51 5.59 -6.12
C THR A 97 6.93 5.08 -6.37
N ALA A 98 7.75 5.84 -7.11
CA ALA A 98 9.15 5.46 -7.38
C ALA A 98 9.98 5.40 -6.08
N HIS A 99 9.83 6.38 -5.19
CA HIS A 99 10.49 6.38 -3.88
C HIS A 99 10.06 5.16 -3.06
N ALA A 100 8.75 4.94 -2.90
CA ALA A 100 8.21 3.83 -2.11
C ALA A 100 8.67 2.46 -2.64
N THR A 101 8.89 2.33 -3.95
CA THR A 101 9.44 1.11 -4.56
C THR A 101 10.81 0.74 -3.98
N HIS A 102 11.63 1.73 -3.63
CA HIS A 102 12.92 1.51 -3.00
C HIS A 102 12.85 1.46 -1.47
N ALA A 103 12.04 2.32 -0.84
CA ALA A 103 11.98 2.45 0.61
C ALA A 103 11.20 1.32 1.31
N VAL A 104 10.16 0.76 0.67
CA VAL A 104 9.30 -0.32 1.20
C VAL A 104 9.61 -1.68 0.54
N PRO A 105 10.78 -1.79 -0.10
CA PRO A 105 11.06 -2.71 -1.22
C PRO A 105 9.84 -3.30 -1.95
N LEU A 106 9.12 -2.47 -2.71
CA LEU A 106 8.01 -2.99 -3.52
C LEU A 106 8.54 -3.83 -4.69
N ARG A 107 7.84 -4.91 -5.02
CA ARG A 107 8.19 -5.75 -6.16
C ARG A 107 7.92 -4.99 -7.47
N PRO A 108 8.88 -4.94 -8.41
CA PRO A 108 8.68 -4.29 -9.71
C PRO A 108 7.79 -5.17 -10.61
N ASN A 109 6.49 -5.17 -10.33
CA ASN A 109 5.50 -6.03 -10.97
C ASN A 109 5.14 -5.65 -12.42
N ARG A 110 5.65 -4.52 -12.93
CA ARG A 110 5.45 -4.12 -14.33
C ARG A 110 6.74 -4.24 -15.15
N VAL A 111 6.60 -4.89 -16.30
CA VAL A 111 7.65 -5.06 -17.31
C VAL A 111 7.29 -4.28 -18.57
N HIS A 112 8.32 -3.83 -19.29
CA HIS A 112 8.14 -3.18 -20.57
C HIS A 112 7.88 -4.24 -21.64
N PRO A 113 6.77 -4.18 -22.39
CA PRO A 113 6.30 -5.29 -23.24
C PRO A 113 7.23 -5.62 -24.41
N LEU A 114 8.18 -4.74 -24.75
CA LEU A 114 9.11 -4.96 -25.86
C LEU A 114 10.50 -5.44 -25.43
N TRP A 115 10.95 -5.10 -24.22
CA TRP A 115 12.37 -5.22 -23.83
C TRP A 115 12.58 -5.81 -22.43
N ARG A 116 11.53 -6.34 -21.80
CA ARG A 116 11.57 -7.08 -20.54
C ARG A 116 10.71 -8.33 -20.63
#